data_AF-A0A353H049-F1
#
_entry.id   AF-A0A353H049-F1
#
_cell.length_a   1.000
_cell.length_b   1.000
_cell.length_c   1.000
_cell.angle_alpha   90.00
_cell.angle_beta   90.00
_cell.angle_gamma   90.00
#
_symmetry.space_group_name_H-M   'P 1'
#
loop_
_entity.id
_entity.type
_entity.pdbx_description
1 polymer ?
#
loop_
_entity_poly.entity_id
_entity_poly.type
_entity_poly.pdbx_seq_one_letter_code
_entity_poly.pdbx_strand_id
1 'polypeptide(L)'
;MDILDTLIKDQKSGHPRGIPSICSAHPLVLEAVFKQALKTGNRVLIEATSNQVNQFGGYTGMKPADFYQFVGGMADALGFPRERLVLGGDHLGPLPWVSETAEKAMTNARELVSAYALAGFRKIHLDCSVHCADDRDLSSEIMAARTAELATVVESTCREAGLPFPKVVIGTEVP
;
A
#
# COMPACT_ATOMS: atom_id res chain seq x y z
N MET A 1 12.59 9.04 -12.99
CA MET A 1 12.45 7.57 -12.92
C MET A 1 12.07 7.22 -11.49
N ASP A 2 11.09 6.34 -11.29
CA ASP A 2 10.58 6.01 -9.95
C ASP A 2 11.66 5.32 -9.09
N ILE A 3 11.64 5.57 -7.78
CA ILE A 3 12.62 4.99 -6.83
C ILE A 3 12.61 3.46 -6.89
N LEU A 4 11.42 2.86 -6.97
CA LEU A 4 11.27 1.42 -7.00
C LEU A 4 11.73 0.85 -8.34
N ASP A 5 11.57 1.57 -9.45
CA ASP A 5 12.06 1.15 -10.76
C ASP A 5 13.57 0.97 -10.79
N THR A 6 14.32 1.94 -10.24
CA THR A 6 15.78 1.83 -10.16
C THR A 6 16.19 0.67 -9.26
N LEU A 7 15.55 0.52 -8.11
CA LEU A 7 15.85 -0.56 -7.17
C LEU A 7 15.64 -1.95 -7.81
N ILE A 8 14.47 -2.16 -8.43
CA ILE A 8 14.11 -3.42 -9.07
C ILE A 8 15.06 -3.70 -10.24
N LYS A 9 15.38 -2.69 -11.06
CA LYS A 9 16.32 -2.84 -12.18
C LYS A 9 17.71 -3.28 -11.71
N ASP A 10 18.24 -2.64 -10.68
CA ASP A 10 19.56 -2.98 -10.12
C ASP A 10 19.57 -4.40 -9.58
N GLN A 11 18.53 -4.78 -8.83
CA GLN A 11 18.34 -6.13 -8.29
C GLN A 11 18.28 -7.18 -9.40
N LYS A 12 17.49 -6.94 -10.46
CA LYS A 12 17.38 -7.84 -11.62
C LYS A 12 18.67 -7.92 -12.44
N SER A 13 19.55 -6.93 -12.29
CA SER A 13 20.88 -6.90 -12.92
C SER A 13 21.98 -7.55 -12.04
N GLY A 14 21.60 -8.25 -10.97
CA GLY A 14 22.53 -9.01 -10.11
C GLY A 14 23.19 -8.20 -9.00
N HIS A 15 22.83 -6.93 -8.82
CA HIS A 15 23.31 -6.16 -7.69
C HIS A 15 22.51 -6.53 -6.43
N PRO A 16 23.15 -6.82 -5.28
CA PRO A 16 22.45 -7.18 -4.04
C PRO A 16 21.82 -5.93 -3.40
N ARG A 17 20.73 -5.45 -4.00
CA ARG A 17 19.96 -4.30 -3.56
C ARG A 17 18.59 -4.75 -3.08
N GLY A 18 18.14 -4.14 -1.99
CA GLY A 18 16.80 -4.32 -1.43
C GLY A 18 16.36 -3.05 -0.72
N ILE A 19 15.10 -3.03 -0.29
CA ILE A 19 14.53 -1.96 0.53
C ILE A 19 13.75 -2.61 1.68
N PRO A 20 13.98 -2.19 2.94
CA PRO A 20 13.11 -2.61 4.03
C PRO A 20 11.74 -1.95 3.87
N SER A 21 10.67 -2.74 3.98
CA SER A 21 9.31 -2.21 4.12
C SER A 21 8.98 -2.05 5.59
N ILE A 22 8.68 -0.83 6.03
CA ILE A 22 8.35 -0.52 7.42
C ILE A 22 6.84 -0.44 7.59
N CYS A 23 6.23 -1.53 8.07
CA CYS A 23 4.79 -1.63 8.30
C CYS A 23 4.39 -1.17 9.72
N SER A 24 4.61 0.10 10.05
CA SER A 24 4.28 0.66 11.37
C SER A 24 3.68 2.05 11.26
N ALA A 25 2.64 2.31 12.05
CA ALA A 25 2.07 3.65 12.22
C ALA A 25 2.59 4.36 13.49
N HIS A 26 3.46 3.72 14.27
CA HIS A 26 3.88 4.27 15.56
C HIS A 26 4.89 5.42 15.37
N PRO A 27 4.62 6.64 15.89
CA PRO A 27 5.47 7.82 15.65
C PRO A 27 6.95 7.58 15.97
N LEU A 28 7.27 7.01 17.14
CA LEU A 28 8.68 6.74 17.51
C LEU A 28 9.40 5.77 16.57
N VAL A 29 8.68 4.82 15.97
CA VAL A 29 9.27 3.88 14.98
C VAL A 29 9.59 4.64 13.69
N LEU A 30 8.64 5.46 13.21
CA LEU A 30 8.83 6.27 12.01
C LEU A 30 9.96 7.29 12.18
N GLU A 31 10.04 7.95 13.33
CA GLU A 31 11.15 8.86 13.66
C GLU A 31 12.50 8.14 13.62
N ALA A 32 12.61 6.94 14.20
CA ALA A 32 13.83 6.15 14.18
C ALA A 32 14.24 5.77 12.74
N VAL A 33 13.27 5.40 11.90
CA VAL A 33 13.49 5.07 10.48
C VAL A 33 14.03 6.27 9.72
N PHE A 34 13.41 7.45 9.87
CA PHE A 34 13.89 8.66 9.21
C PHE A 34 15.29 9.05 9.67
N LYS A 35 15.57 9.03 10.98
CA LYS A 35 16.91 9.31 11.52
C LYS A 35 17.97 8.35 10.98
N GLN A 36 17.65 7.06 10.87
CA GLN A 36 18.56 6.07 10.31
C GLN A 36 18.79 6.28 8.80
N ALA A 37 17.74 6.59 8.05
CA ALA A 37 17.82 6.85 6.62
C ALA A 37 18.61 8.14 6.31
N LEU A 38 18.49 9.18 7.13
CA LEU A 38 19.31 10.40 7.03
C LEU A 38 20.80 10.07 7.16
N LYS A 39 21.19 9.29 8.18
CA LYS A 39 22.59 8.90 8.40
C LYS A 39 23.20 8.08 7.27
N THR A 40 22.39 7.24 6.64
CA THR A 40 22.86 6.26 5.64
C THR A 40 22.68 6.71 4.20
N GLY A 41 21.92 7.80 3.96
CA GLY A 41 21.55 8.20 2.60
C GLY A 41 20.49 7.29 1.95
N ASN A 42 19.92 6.34 2.69
CA ASN A 42 18.97 5.35 2.15
C ASN A 42 17.56 5.92 1.91
N ARG A 43 16.83 5.31 0.98
CA ARG A 43 15.39 5.57 0.80
C ARG A 43 14.57 4.89 1.91
N VAL A 44 13.36 5.37 2.12
CA VAL A 44 12.42 4.85 3.11
C VAL A 44 11.16 4.38 2.41
N LEU A 45 10.73 3.14 2.69
CA LEU A 45 9.42 2.62 2.34
C LEU A 45 8.63 2.41 3.63
N ILE A 46 7.52 3.11 3.80
CA ILE A 46 6.60 2.94 4.92
C ILE A 46 5.26 2.46 4.37
N GLU A 47 4.70 1.43 4.98
CA GLU A 47 3.43 0.85 4.54
C GLU A 47 2.37 0.87 5.64
N ALA A 48 1.12 1.05 5.23
CA ALA A 48 -0.04 0.94 6.10
C ALA A 48 -0.95 -0.18 5.61
N THR A 49 -1.37 -1.06 6.53
CA THR A 49 -2.32 -2.13 6.22
C THR A 49 -3.75 -1.60 6.09
N SER A 50 -4.61 -2.32 5.38
CA SER A 50 -6.04 -2.00 5.21
C SER A 50 -6.83 -1.92 6.53
N ASN A 51 -6.38 -2.62 7.57
CA ASN A 51 -6.94 -2.51 8.93
C ASN A 51 -6.46 -1.26 9.68
N GLN A 52 -5.21 -0.83 9.44
CA GLN A 52 -4.65 0.38 10.03
C GLN A 52 -5.34 1.63 9.48
N VAL A 53 -5.41 1.73 8.16
CA VAL A 53 -5.79 2.92 7.41
C VAL A 53 -6.73 2.49 6.30
N ASN A 54 -7.94 3.04 6.28
CA ASN A 54 -8.92 2.83 5.22
C ASN A 54 -9.84 4.05 5.10
N GLN A 55 -10.79 4.04 4.18
CA GLN A 55 -11.70 5.16 3.93
C GLN A 55 -12.55 5.56 5.16
N PHE A 56 -12.68 4.66 6.14
CA PHE A 56 -13.39 4.89 7.41
C PHE A 56 -12.47 5.23 8.58
N GLY A 57 -11.14 5.25 8.38
CA GLY A 57 -10.15 5.55 9.39
C GLY A 57 -9.39 4.34 9.93
N GLY A 58 -9.83 3.11 9.65
CA GLY A 58 -9.28 1.91 10.28
C GLY A 58 -9.23 2.00 11.81
N TYR A 59 -8.32 1.27 12.44
CA TYR A 59 -8.13 1.39 13.89
C TYR A 59 -7.29 2.61 14.29
N THR A 60 -6.62 3.26 13.34
CA THR A 60 -5.80 4.46 13.62
C THR A 60 -6.63 5.76 13.62
N GLY A 61 -7.85 5.72 13.09
CA GLY A 61 -8.66 6.90 12.80
C GLY A 61 -8.22 7.69 11.56
N MET A 62 -7.22 7.20 10.81
CA MET A 62 -6.65 7.89 9.65
C MET A 62 -7.19 7.31 8.33
N LYS A 63 -7.59 8.19 7.41
CA LYS A 63 -7.77 7.84 6.00
C LYS A 63 -6.41 7.80 5.28
N PRO A 64 -6.32 7.23 4.06
CA PRO A 64 -5.07 7.18 3.31
C PRO A 64 -4.41 8.56 3.13
N ALA A 65 -5.20 9.60 2.85
CA ALA A 65 -4.70 10.97 2.76
C ALA A 65 -4.16 11.49 4.11
N ASP A 66 -4.80 11.16 5.23
CA ASP A 66 -4.35 11.56 6.56
C ASP A 66 -3.01 10.88 6.89
N PHE A 67 -2.88 9.58 6.61
CA PHE A 67 -1.62 8.86 6.80
C PHE A 67 -0.50 9.43 5.92
N TYR A 68 -0.80 9.78 4.66
CA TYR A 68 0.14 10.43 3.76
C TYR A 68 0.66 11.75 4.34
N GLN A 69 -0.25 12.60 4.85
CA GLN A 69 0.12 13.87 5.48
C GLN A 69 0.86 13.67 6.80
N PHE A 70 0.46 12.69 7.61
CA PHE A 70 1.09 12.36 8.88
C PHE A 70 2.56 11.95 8.69
N VAL A 71 2.83 10.91 7.89
CA VAL A 71 4.21 10.44 7.62
C VAL A 71 5.01 11.53 6.92
N GLY A 72 4.35 12.27 6.04
CA GLY A 72 4.91 13.41 5.38
C GLY A 72 5.39 14.52 6.32
N GLY A 73 4.52 14.98 7.21
CA GLY A 73 4.85 16.02 8.18
C GLY A 73 5.98 15.60 9.10
N MET A 74 6.07 14.30 9.43
CA MET A 74 7.22 13.76 10.16
C MET A 74 8.51 13.85 9.35
N ALA A 75 8.47 13.52 8.05
CA ALA A 75 9.62 13.67 7.18
C ALA A 75 10.10 15.13 7.14
N ASP A 76 9.19 16.09 6.97
CA ASP A 76 9.52 17.52 6.93
C ASP A 76 10.12 18.01 8.25
N ALA A 77 9.50 17.65 9.38
CA ALA A 77 9.96 18.03 10.71
C ALA A 77 11.37 17.50 11.04
N LEU A 78 11.75 16.37 10.45
CA LEU A 78 13.06 15.75 10.61
C LEU A 78 14.05 16.15 9.50
N GLY A 79 13.64 16.97 8.53
CA GLY A 79 14.46 17.36 7.38
C GLY A 79 14.76 16.20 6.42
N PHE A 80 13.90 15.18 6.37
CA PHE A 80 14.04 14.06 5.44
C PHE A 80 13.49 14.44 4.05
N PRO A 81 14.25 14.27 2.96
CA PRO A 81 13.79 14.63 1.63
C PRO A 81 12.59 13.77 1.18
N ARG A 82 11.46 14.40 0.87
CA ARG A 82 10.20 13.73 0.46
C ARG A 82 10.39 12.84 -0.75
N GLU A 83 11.28 13.21 -1.66
CA GLU A 83 11.65 12.44 -2.85
C GLU A 83 12.39 11.14 -2.55
N ARG A 84 12.78 10.88 -1.29
CA ARG A 84 13.34 9.61 -0.82
C ARG A 84 12.34 8.75 -0.04
N LEU A 85 11.13 9.26 0.19
CA LEU A 85 10.04 8.58 0.88
C LEU A 85 9.10 7.93 -0.14
N VAL A 86 8.82 6.66 0.07
CA VAL A 86 7.79 5.89 -0.65
C VAL A 86 6.75 5.45 0.36
N LEU A 87 5.47 5.64 0.04
CA LEU A 87 4.36 5.11 0.81
C LEU A 87 3.71 3.94 0.07
N GLY A 88 3.45 2.87 0.81
CA GLY A 88 2.82 1.64 0.31
C GLY A 88 1.55 1.26 1.06
N GLY A 89 0.64 0.60 0.37
CA GLY A 89 -0.51 -0.08 0.96
C GLY A 89 -0.26 -1.57 1.04
N ASP A 90 -0.51 -2.15 2.21
CA ASP A 90 -0.25 -3.57 2.48
C ASP A 90 -1.56 -4.36 2.68
N HIS A 91 -1.65 -5.54 2.05
CA HIS A 91 -2.85 -6.38 1.98
C HIS A 91 -4.13 -5.57 1.72
N LEU A 92 -4.14 -4.79 0.63
CA LEU A 92 -5.34 -4.06 0.21
C LEU A 92 -6.29 -5.00 -0.53
N GLY A 93 -7.51 -5.09 -0.02
CA GLY A 93 -8.53 -6.00 -0.52
C GLY A 93 -9.69 -6.11 0.47
N PRO A 94 -10.47 -7.20 0.42
CA PRO A 94 -11.67 -7.36 1.24
C PRO A 94 -11.40 -7.70 2.71
N LEU A 95 -10.13 -7.84 3.13
CA LEU A 95 -9.73 -8.29 4.47
C LEU A 95 -10.46 -7.58 5.64
N PRO A 96 -10.63 -6.25 5.66
CA PRO A 96 -11.33 -5.58 6.76
C PRO A 96 -12.83 -5.91 6.85
N TRP A 97 -13.41 -6.47 5.77
CA TRP A 97 -14.86 -6.68 5.60
C TRP A 97 -15.22 -8.14 5.34
N VAL A 98 -14.39 -9.10 5.77
CA VAL A 98 -14.63 -10.54 5.57
C VAL A 98 -15.95 -11.06 6.15
N SER A 99 -16.52 -10.36 7.14
CA SER A 99 -17.85 -10.68 7.68
C SER A 99 -19.02 -10.26 6.79
N GLU A 100 -18.75 -9.52 5.71
CA GLU A 100 -19.75 -9.11 4.72
C GLU A 100 -19.79 -10.09 3.53
N THR A 101 -20.83 -10.00 2.70
CA THR A 101 -20.88 -10.69 1.41
C THR A 101 -19.75 -10.21 0.50
N ALA A 102 -19.23 -11.07 -0.38
CA ALA A 102 -18.17 -10.76 -1.33
C ALA A 102 -18.45 -9.49 -2.14
N GLU A 103 -19.70 -9.27 -2.56
CA GLU A 103 -20.10 -8.06 -3.31
C GLU A 103 -19.85 -6.77 -2.52
N LYS A 104 -20.24 -6.75 -1.24
CA LYS A 104 -20.08 -5.59 -0.35
C LYS A 104 -18.61 -5.40 0.05
N ALA A 105 -17.94 -6.48 0.44
CA ALA A 105 -16.52 -6.45 0.78
C ALA A 105 -15.66 -5.94 -0.39
N MET A 106 -15.95 -6.40 -1.61
CA MET A 106 -15.28 -5.91 -2.81
C MET A 106 -15.66 -4.45 -3.15
N THR A 107 -16.89 -4.01 -2.87
CA THR A 107 -17.26 -2.58 -2.99
C THR A 107 -16.38 -1.71 -2.12
N ASN A 108 -16.22 -2.10 -0.85
CA ASN A 108 -15.34 -1.38 0.07
C ASN A 108 -13.86 -1.49 -0.34
N ALA A 109 -13.43 -2.63 -0.88
CA ALA A 109 -12.06 -2.81 -1.37
C ALA A 109 -11.74 -1.93 -2.59
N ARG A 110 -12.71 -1.71 -3.49
CA ARG A 110 -12.56 -0.77 -4.62
C ARG A 110 -12.36 0.67 -4.14
N GLU A 111 -13.17 1.11 -3.18
CA GLU A 111 -13.01 2.43 -2.56
C GLU A 111 -11.66 2.56 -1.83
N LEU A 112 -11.25 1.51 -1.11
CA LEU A 112 -9.97 1.45 -0.42
C LEU A 112 -8.80 1.68 -1.37
N VAL A 113 -8.69 0.88 -2.44
CA VAL A 113 -7.54 1.00 -3.36
C VAL A 113 -7.57 2.32 -4.14
N SER A 114 -8.76 2.85 -4.45
CA SER A 114 -8.91 4.17 -5.05
C SER A 114 -8.43 5.27 -4.09
N ALA A 115 -8.80 5.21 -2.81
CA ALA A 115 -8.36 6.18 -1.80
C ALA A 115 -6.84 6.16 -1.59
N TYR A 116 -6.21 4.98 -1.59
CA TYR A 116 -4.75 4.85 -1.54
C TYR A 116 -4.08 5.44 -2.80
N ALA A 117 -4.62 5.14 -3.99
CA ALA A 117 -4.11 5.68 -5.25
C ALA A 117 -4.20 7.22 -5.29
N LEU A 118 -5.36 7.80 -4.94
CA LEU A 118 -5.58 9.25 -4.90
C LEU A 118 -4.71 9.96 -3.88
N ALA A 119 -4.45 9.32 -2.73
CA ALA A 119 -3.55 9.86 -1.72
C ALA A 119 -2.08 9.89 -2.17
N GLY A 120 -1.73 9.24 -3.28
CA GLY A 120 -0.38 9.26 -3.85
C GLY A 120 0.52 8.13 -3.37
N PHE A 121 -0.04 7.03 -2.87
CA PHE A 121 0.73 5.82 -2.56
C PHE A 121 1.33 5.24 -3.85
N ARG A 122 2.61 4.86 -3.79
CA ARG A 122 3.38 4.45 -4.98
C ARG A 122 3.72 2.95 -5.01
N LYS A 123 3.37 2.22 -3.95
CA LYS A 123 3.35 0.76 -3.89
C LYS A 123 1.97 0.32 -3.40
N ILE A 124 1.37 -0.66 -4.04
CA ILE A 124 0.08 -1.23 -3.63
C ILE A 124 0.18 -2.75 -3.67
N HIS A 125 -0.01 -3.39 -2.53
CA HIS A 125 -0.19 -4.83 -2.43
C HIS A 125 -1.67 -5.16 -2.54
N LEU A 126 -2.07 -5.85 -3.61
CA LEU A 126 -3.44 -6.32 -3.81
C LEU A 126 -3.55 -7.77 -3.35
N ASP A 127 -4.40 -7.99 -2.35
CA ASP A 127 -4.64 -9.30 -1.77
C ASP A 127 -6.14 -9.57 -1.63
N CYS A 128 -6.65 -10.48 -2.45
CA CYS A 128 -8.03 -10.95 -2.43
C CYS A 128 -8.13 -12.44 -2.05
N SER A 129 -7.17 -12.98 -1.30
CA SER A 129 -7.09 -14.40 -0.94
C SER A 129 -7.92 -14.82 0.28
N VAL A 130 -8.72 -13.91 0.82
CA VAL A 130 -9.54 -14.14 2.02
C VAL A 130 -11.00 -14.39 1.67
N HIS A 131 -11.61 -15.31 2.41
CA HIS A 131 -13.04 -15.63 2.26
C HIS A 131 -13.91 -14.51 2.85
N CYS A 132 -14.92 -14.10 2.08
CA CYS A 132 -16.05 -13.30 2.56
C CYS A 132 -17.16 -14.22 3.10
N ALA A 133 -18.19 -13.65 3.72
CA ALA A 133 -19.21 -14.40 4.46
C ALA A 133 -20.01 -15.42 3.62
N ASP A 134 -20.14 -15.18 2.32
CA ASP A 134 -20.85 -16.03 1.36
C ASP A 134 -19.92 -16.79 0.41
N ASP A 135 -18.60 -16.67 0.58
CA ASP A 135 -17.63 -17.49 -0.14
C ASP A 135 -17.68 -18.93 0.37
N ARG A 136 -18.04 -19.87 -0.51
CA ARG A 136 -18.03 -21.31 -0.20
C ARG A 136 -16.72 -21.99 -0.60
N ASP A 137 -16.17 -21.59 -1.73
CA ASP A 137 -14.91 -22.09 -2.27
C ASP A 137 -14.22 -20.93 -3.00
N LEU A 138 -13.16 -20.40 -2.38
CA LEU A 138 -12.39 -19.30 -2.95
C LEU A 138 -11.27 -19.86 -3.84
N SER A 139 -11.61 -20.14 -5.10
CA SER A 139 -10.65 -20.69 -6.06
C SER A 139 -9.60 -19.67 -6.50
N SER A 140 -8.47 -20.14 -7.06
CA SER A 140 -7.43 -19.28 -7.65
C SER A 140 -7.97 -18.30 -8.70
N GLU A 141 -8.95 -18.73 -9.48
CA GLU A 141 -9.57 -17.92 -10.53
C GLU A 141 -10.39 -16.78 -9.93
N ILE A 142 -11.11 -17.03 -8.83
CA ILE A 142 -11.88 -15.99 -8.12
C ILE A 142 -10.92 -14.98 -7.48
N MET A 143 -9.87 -15.47 -6.80
CA MET A 143 -8.84 -14.60 -6.21
C MET A 143 -8.17 -13.71 -7.27
N ALA A 144 -7.79 -14.30 -8.41
CA ALA A 144 -7.16 -13.57 -9.50
C ALA A 144 -8.13 -12.56 -10.14
N ALA A 145 -9.40 -12.92 -10.35
CA ALA A 145 -10.40 -12.03 -10.90
C ALA A 145 -10.65 -10.81 -10.00
N ARG A 146 -10.82 -11.02 -8.68
CA ARG A 146 -10.96 -9.94 -7.70
C ARG A 146 -9.72 -9.04 -7.67
N THR A 147 -8.54 -9.64 -7.68
CA THR A 147 -7.26 -8.89 -7.70
C THR A 147 -7.13 -8.05 -8.97
N ALA A 148 -7.47 -8.59 -10.14
CA ALA A 148 -7.44 -7.87 -11.42
C ALA A 148 -8.46 -6.73 -11.46
N GLU A 149 -9.63 -6.92 -10.85
CA GLU A 149 -10.63 -5.88 -10.69
C GLU A 149 -10.08 -4.70 -9.87
N LEU A 150 -9.47 -4.95 -8.71
CA LEU A 150 -8.85 -3.91 -7.90
C LEU A 150 -7.68 -3.23 -8.63
N ALA A 151 -6.88 -3.97 -9.38
CA ALA A 151 -5.81 -3.39 -10.21
C ALA A 151 -6.37 -2.43 -11.26
N THR A 152 -7.48 -2.80 -11.91
CA THR A 152 -8.16 -1.95 -12.89
C THR A 152 -8.65 -0.65 -12.24
N VAL A 153 -9.20 -0.73 -11.02
CA VAL A 153 -9.65 0.44 -10.26
C VAL A 153 -8.48 1.36 -9.90
N VAL A 154 -7.33 0.82 -9.49
CA VAL A 154 -6.11 1.61 -9.25
C VAL A 154 -5.68 2.33 -10.53
N GLU A 155 -5.60 1.61 -11.65
CA GLU A 155 -5.18 2.18 -12.94
C GLU A 155 -6.14 3.25 -13.47
N SER A 156 -7.46 3.04 -13.37
CA SER A 156 -8.46 4.03 -13.79
C SER A 156 -8.39 5.27 -12.90
N THR A 157 -8.34 5.08 -11.58
CA THR A 157 -8.23 6.17 -10.60
C THR A 157 -7.00 7.04 -10.87
N CYS A 158 -5.83 6.42 -11.03
CA CYS A 158 -4.61 7.18 -11.31
C CYS A 158 -4.68 7.91 -12.66
N ARG A 159 -5.24 7.26 -13.70
CA ARG A 159 -5.35 7.85 -15.05
C ARG A 159 -6.26 9.06 -15.06
N GLU A 160 -7.42 8.95 -14.43
CA GLU A 160 -8.40 10.03 -14.30
C GLU A 160 -7.86 11.20 -13.47
N ALA A 161 -7.09 10.90 -12.41
CA ALA A 161 -6.45 11.90 -11.57
C ALA A 161 -5.14 12.48 -12.14
N GLY A 162 -4.63 11.96 -13.27
CA GLY A 162 -3.33 12.35 -13.83
C GLY A 162 -2.13 11.98 -12.94
N LEU A 163 -2.26 10.94 -12.12
CA LEU A 163 -1.25 10.46 -11.17
C LEU A 163 -0.40 9.33 -11.77
N PRO A 164 0.87 9.20 -11.35
CA PRO A 164 1.70 8.08 -11.77
C PRO A 164 1.21 6.75 -11.20
N PHE A 165 1.23 5.69 -12.00
CA PHE A 165 0.83 4.36 -11.55
C PHE A 165 1.76 3.83 -10.43
N PRO A 166 1.20 3.23 -9.38
CA PRO A 166 1.98 2.57 -8.34
C PRO A 166 2.56 1.25 -8.84
N LYS A 167 3.56 0.73 -8.14
CA LYS A 167 4.01 -0.67 -8.30
C LYS A 167 3.05 -1.59 -7.58
N VAL A 168 2.51 -2.55 -8.30
CA VAL A 168 1.57 -3.54 -7.77
C VAL A 168 2.33 -4.78 -7.31
N VAL A 169 2.03 -5.25 -6.11
CA VAL A 169 2.42 -6.56 -5.57
C VAL A 169 1.16 -7.43 -5.54
N ILE A 170 1.29 -8.70 -5.89
CA ILE A 170 0.21 -9.71 -5.87
C ILE A 170 0.66 -10.94 -5.09
N GLY A 171 -0.31 -11.75 -4.68
CA GLY A 171 -0.08 -12.97 -3.89
C GLY A 171 -0.30 -12.71 -2.40
N THR A 172 -0.04 -13.73 -1.60
CA THR A 172 -0.14 -13.67 -0.13
C THR A 172 0.88 -14.63 0.46
N GLU A 173 1.33 -14.40 1.68
CA GLU A 173 2.16 -15.32 2.46
C GLU A 173 1.34 -16.38 3.21
N VAL A 174 0.03 -16.17 3.32
CA VAL A 174 -0.88 -17.08 4.01
C VAL A 174 -0.99 -18.39 3.20
N PRO A 175 -0.78 -19.56 3.82
CA PRO A 175 -0.74 -20.85 3.14
C PRO A 175 -2.11 -21.34 2.65
#